data_AF-A0A329LW98-F1
#
_entry.id   AF-A0A329LW98-F1
#
_cell.length_a   1.000
_cell.length_b   1.000
_cell.length_c   1.000
_cell.angle_alpha   90.00
_cell.angle_beta   90.00
_cell.angle_gamma   90.00
#
_symmetry.space_group_name_H-M   'P 1'
#
loop_
_entity.id
_entity.type
_entity.pdbx_description
1 polymer ?
#
loop_
_entity_poly.entity_id
_entity_poly.type
_entity_poly.pdbx_seq_one_letter_code
_entity_poly.pdbx_strand_id
1 'polypeptide(L)'
;MSETRIDTPVGSRLSTLDRFLPGWIALAMVAGLLLGRLVPGVGRAVSAVEVDGISLPIAIGLLVMMYPVLAKVRYDQLDGVTGDRKLMMASVVLNWLIGPAVMFALAWLLLPDLPEYRTGLIIVGLARCIAMVIIWNDLACGDREAAAVLVALNSIFQVVMFAALGWFYLAVLPGWLGLSTTGIDVSAWRIAKSVLIFLGIPLLAGYLSRRLGERARGRDWYESRFLPRIGPWALYGLLFTIVILFALQGHQITSRPWDVARIALPLLVYFAIMWAGGYGLGILLRLGYARTTTLAFTAAGNNFELAIAVAIATYGTASGQALAGVVGPLIEVPILVALVYVSLALRPRLFGDAGQRPSVLFVCVHNAGRSQMAAALLRHLTGDRIEVRSAGTEPADQINPAAVAVMTEWGIDLTDVPKILTADAVHSSDLVITMGCGDSCPYFPGVSYRDWQLHDPAGQSIETVRAIRDDIAEHVRALIEELLGTTMTIEMPTAKGR
;
A
#
# COMPACT_ATOMS: atom_id res chain seq x y z
N MET A 1 5.55 -21.38 33.98
CA MET A 1 4.42 -21.71 33.08
C MET A 1 4.66 -20.96 31.79
N SER A 2 4.77 -21.69 30.68
CA SER A 2 5.03 -21.14 29.34
C SER A 2 3.79 -20.40 28.85
N GLU A 3 3.86 -19.08 28.76
CA GLU A 3 2.79 -18.27 28.16
C GLU A 3 2.86 -18.40 26.64
N THR A 4 1.83 -19.04 26.09
CA THR A 4 1.64 -19.28 24.67
C THR A 4 1.41 -17.92 23.97
N ARG A 5 2.41 -17.48 23.20
CA ARG A 5 2.31 -16.32 22.30
C ARG A 5 1.21 -16.59 21.28
N ILE A 6 0.04 -15.97 21.44
CA ILE A 6 -1.05 -16.05 20.46
C ILE A 6 -0.72 -15.06 19.35
N ASP A 7 -0.01 -15.53 18.32
CA ASP A 7 0.12 -14.85 17.04
C ASP A 7 -1.29 -14.63 16.47
N THR A 8 -1.81 -13.41 16.61
CA THR A 8 -3.10 -13.06 16.02
C THR A 8 -2.86 -12.62 14.59
N PRO A 9 -3.49 -13.24 13.57
CA PRO A 9 -3.20 -12.94 12.17
C PRO A 9 -3.60 -11.50 11.82
N VAL A 10 -2.75 -10.82 11.06
CA VAL A 10 -2.84 -9.44 10.51
C VAL A 10 -4.17 -9.09 9.79
N GLY A 11 -5.09 -10.06 9.62
CA GLY A 11 -6.35 -9.94 8.89
C GLY A 11 -7.49 -9.17 9.58
N SER A 12 -7.25 -8.41 10.66
CA SER A 12 -8.31 -7.66 11.37
C SER A 12 -8.50 -6.21 10.90
N ARG A 13 -7.67 -5.72 9.96
CA ARG A 13 -7.69 -4.31 9.48
C ARG A 13 -8.23 -4.11 8.06
N LEU A 14 -8.64 -5.19 7.39
CA LEU A 14 -9.27 -5.14 6.07
C LEU A 14 -10.76 -5.41 6.24
N SER A 15 -11.61 -4.70 5.49
CA SER A 15 -13.02 -5.10 5.35
C SER A 15 -13.08 -6.59 5.04
N THR A 16 -14.06 -7.32 5.56
CA THR A 16 -14.22 -8.76 5.31
C THR A 16 -14.14 -9.08 3.80
N LEU A 17 -14.62 -8.16 2.96
CA LEU A 17 -14.52 -8.25 1.50
C LEU A 17 -13.07 -8.17 0.98
N ASP A 18 -12.27 -7.23 1.48
CA ASP A 18 -10.87 -7.04 1.05
C ASP A 18 -9.97 -8.17 1.58
N ARG A 19 -10.26 -8.68 2.78
CA ARG A 19 -9.54 -9.82 3.37
C ARG A 19 -9.72 -11.10 2.57
N PHE A 20 -10.95 -11.37 2.12
CA PHE A 20 -11.27 -12.55 1.32
C PHE A 20 -11.18 -12.28 -0.19
N LEU A 21 -10.63 -11.14 -0.60
CA LEU A 21 -10.52 -10.74 -2.01
C LEU A 21 -9.90 -11.84 -2.90
N PRO A 22 -8.77 -12.48 -2.54
CA PRO A 22 -8.23 -13.58 -3.34
C PRO A 22 -9.23 -14.74 -3.51
N GLY A 23 -10.01 -15.05 -2.46
CA GLY A 23 -11.05 -16.06 -2.50
C GLY A 23 -12.22 -15.68 -3.40
N TRP A 24 -12.65 -14.41 -3.36
CA TRP A 24 -13.69 -13.90 -4.25
C TRP A 24 -13.26 -13.90 -5.72
N ILE A 25 -12.01 -13.53 -6.00
CA ILE A 25 -11.42 -13.59 -7.34
C ILE A 25 -11.40 -15.04 -7.84
N ALA A 26 -10.91 -15.98 -7.03
CA ALA A 26 -10.90 -17.40 -7.39
C ALA A 26 -12.33 -17.94 -7.65
N LEU A 27 -13.29 -17.57 -6.80
CA LEU A 27 -14.69 -17.93 -6.99
C LEU A 27 -15.27 -17.34 -8.28
N ALA A 28 -14.97 -16.07 -8.59
CA ALA A 28 -15.38 -15.41 -9.83
C ALA A 28 -14.78 -16.08 -11.08
N MET A 29 -13.51 -16.50 -11.04
CA MET A 29 -12.87 -17.24 -12.12
C MET A 29 -13.56 -18.58 -12.35
N VAL A 30 -13.79 -19.36 -11.29
CA VAL A 30 -14.49 -20.65 -11.36
C VAL A 30 -15.91 -20.46 -11.87
N ALA A 31 -16.64 -19.47 -11.35
CA ALA A 31 -17.99 -19.15 -11.80
C ALA A 31 -18.00 -18.76 -13.29
N GLY A 32 -17.05 -17.94 -13.75
CA GLY A 32 -16.90 -17.58 -15.16
C GLY A 32 -16.63 -18.80 -16.05
N LEU A 33 -15.68 -19.66 -15.68
CA LEU A 33 -15.38 -20.90 -16.42
C LEU A 33 -16.59 -21.84 -16.50
N LEU A 34 -17.31 -22.01 -15.39
CA LEU A 34 -18.53 -22.82 -15.36
C LEU A 34 -19.64 -22.18 -16.20
N LEU A 35 -19.83 -20.86 -16.12
CA LEU A 35 -20.83 -20.15 -16.93
C LEU A 35 -20.55 -20.30 -18.43
N GLY A 36 -19.30 -20.10 -18.85
CA GLY A 36 -18.89 -20.26 -20.25
C GLY A 36 -19.04 -21.69 -20.77
N ARG A 37 -18.97 -22.69 -19.89
CA ARG A 37 -19.10 -24.11 -20.26
C ARG A 37 -20.53 -24.62 -20.21
N LEU A 38 -21.29 -24.24 -19.17
CA LEU A 38 -22.62 -24.80 -18.87
C LEU A 38 -23.76 -24.09 -19.61
N VAL A 39 -23.57 -22.83 -20.02
CA VAL A 39 -24.61 -22.04 -20.68
C VAL A 39 -24.22 -21.73 -22.13
N PRO A 40 -24.67 -22.54 -23.09
CA PRO A 40 -24.38 -22.32 -24.51
C PRO A 40 -24.92 -20.96 -24.97
N GLY A 41 -24.09 -20.15 -25.61
CA GLY A 41 -24.51 -18.87 -26.18
C GLY A 41 -24.26 -17.64 -25.30
N VAL A 42 -23.77 -17.78 -24.06
CA VAL A 42 -23.32 -16.63 -23.24
C VAL A 42 -22.31 -15.78 -24.00
N GLY A 43 -21.31 -16.42 -24.62
CA GLY A 43 -20.32 -15.71 -25.40
C GLY A 43 -20.91 -14.92 -26.58
N ARG A 44 -21.89 -15.50 -27.28
CA ARG A 44 -22.61 -14.81 -28.36
C ARG A 44 -23.46 -13.65 -27.84
N ALA A 45 -24.14 -13.81 -26.71
CA ALA A 45 -24.97 -12.75 -26.12
C ALA A 45 -24.12 -11.55 -25.64
N VAL A 46 -22.97 -11.82 -25.02
CA VAL A 46 -22.06 -10.78 -24.54
C VAL A 46 -21.33 -10.07 -25.69
N SER A 47 -20.98 -10.80 -26.74
CA SER A 47 -20.32 -10.24 -27.93
C SER A 47 -21.31 -9.59 -28.91
N ALA A 48 -22.62 -9.83 -28.77
CA ALA A 48 -23.64 -9.14 -29.57
C ALA A 48 -23.80 -7.66 -29.17
N VAL A 49 -23.40 -7.30 -27.96
CA VAL A 49 -23.45 -5.92 -27.45
C VAL A 49 -22.04 -5.32 -27.49
N GLU A 50 -21.63 -4.89 -28.68
CA GLU A 50 -20.31 -4.32 -28.95
C GLU A 50 -20.40 -2.91 -29.56
N VAL A 51 -19.47 -2.04 -29.20
CA VAL A 51 -19.28 -0.71 -29.80
C VAL A 51 -17.82 -0.59 -30.22
N ASP A 52 -17.56 -0.34 -31.51
CA ASP A 52 -16.19 -0.24 -32.06
C ASP A 52 -15.33 -1.50 -31.80
N GLY A 53 -15.97 -2.69 -31.80
CA GLY A 53 -15.31 -3.99 -31.51
C GLY A 53 -15.04 -4.25 -30.02
N ILE A 54 -15.54 -3.38 -29.13
CA ILE A 54 -15.38 -3.48 -27.68
C ILE A 54 -16.69 -3.99 -27.07
N SER A 55 -16.63 -5.10 -26.32
CA SER A 55 -17.79 -5.60 -25.56
C SER A 55 -18.20 -4.59 -24.50
N LEU A 56 -19.42 -4.05 -24.65
CA LEU A 56 -19.96 -3.00 -23.80
C LEU A 56 -20.10 -3.46 -22.33
N PRO A 57 -20.55 -4.69 -22.02
CA PRO A 57 -20.56 -5.20 -20.64
C PRO A 57 -19.17 -5.16 -20.00
N ILE A 58 -18.14 -5.64 -20.70
CA ILE A 58 -16.76 -5.64 -20.20
C ILE A 58 -16.29 -4.20 -20.00
N ALA A 59 -16.55 -3.32 -20.97
CA ALA A 59 -16.16 -1.92 -20.88
C ALA A 59 -16.79 -1.21 -19.67
N ILE A 60 -18.09 -1.44 -19.42
CA ILE A 60 -18.79 -0.91 -18.25
C ILE A 60 -18.17 -1.45 -16.97
N GLY A 61 -17.93 -2.76 -16.87
CA GLY A 61 -17.29 -3.38 -15.72
C GLY A 61 -15.93 -2.74 -15.39
N LEU A 62 -15.11 -2.52 -16.42
CA LEU A 62 -13.80 -1.87 -16.33
C LEU A 62 -13.90 -0.39 -15.90
N LEU A 63 -14.85 0.37 -16.46
CA LEU A 63 -15.04 1.78 -16.07
C LEU A 63 -15.54 1.91 -14.63
N VAL A 64 -16.51 1.06 -14.24
CA VAL A 64 -17.08 1.00 -12.89
C VAL A 64 -16.01 0.62 -11.87
N MET A 65 -15.11 -0.31 -12.20
CA MET A 65 -14.07 -0.70 -11.25
C MET A 65 -12.99 0.40 -11.07
N MET A 66 -12.63 1.12 -12.15
CA MET A 66 -11.51 2.08 -12.13
C MET A 66 -11.88 3.42 -11.50
N TYR A 67 -13.11 3.88 -11.69
CA TYR A 67 -13.53 5.19 -11.18
C TYR A 67 -13.35 5.35 -9.65
N PRO A 68 -13.82 4.43 -8.78
CA PRO A 68 -13.68 4.60 -7.34
C PRO A 68 -12.22 4.57 -6.85
N VAL A 69 -11.35 3.81 -7.52
CA VAL A 69 -9.91 3.80 -7.21
C VAL A 69 -9.30 5.18 -7.47
N LEU A 70 -9.60 5.77 -8.63
CA LEU A 70 -9.03 7.06 -9.03
C LEU A 70 -9.66 8.25 -8.29
N ALA A 71 -10.89 8.11 -7.80
CA ALA A 71 -11.52 9.07 -6.91
C ALA A 71 -10.82 9.15 -5.53
N LYS A 72 -10.20 8.06 -5.06
CA LYS A 72 -9.44 8.06 -3.79
C LYS A 72 -8.10 8.79 -3.87
N VAL A 73 -7.56 8.99 -5.07
CA VAL A 73 -6.25 9.63 -5.28
C VAL A 73 -6.25 11.05 -4.69
N ARG A 74 -5.22 11.36 -3.89
CA ARG A 74 -5.00 12.66 -3.26
C ARG A 74 -4.01 13.48 -4.09
N TYR A 75 -4.55 14.29 -4.99
CA TYR A 75 -3.76 15.13 -5.91
C TYR A 75 -3.04 16.28 -5.19
N ASP A 76 -3.51 16.65 -4.00
CA ASP A 76 -2.99 17.68 -3.09
C ASP A 76 -1.80 17.20 -2.22
N GLN A 77 -1.57 15.89 -2.12
CA GLN A 77 -0.49 15.32 -1.30
C GLN A 77 0.78 14.98 -2.09
N LEU A 78 0.78 15.22 -3.40
CA LEU A 78 1.97 15.08 -4.23
C LEU A 78 3.09 16.04 -3.75
N ASP A 79 2.73 17.22 -3.23
CA ASP A 79 3.71 18.21 -2.78
C ASP A 79 4.33 17.87 -1.42
N GLY A 80 3.61 17.20 -0.52
CA GLY A 80 4.07 16.86 0.84
C GLY A 80 5.00 15.64 0.93
N VAL A 81 4.97 14.73 -0.06
CA VAL A 81 5.72 13.45 -0.03
C VAL A 81 6.85 13.40 -1.08
N THR A 82 7.11 14.51 -1.78
CA THR A 82 8.31 14.69 -2.64
C THR A 82 9.64 14.72 -1.87
N GLY A 83 9.61 14.59 -0.53
CA GLY A 83 10.79 14.58 0.33
C GLY A 83 11.73 13.39 0.12
N ASP A 84 11.23 12.19 -0.24
CA ASP A 84 12.07 11.00 -0.43
C ASP A 84 12.40 10.76 -1.91
N ARG A 85 13.27 11.62 -2.45
CA ARG A 85 13.70 11.56 -3.86
C ARG A 85 14.29 10.21 -4.25
N LYS A 86 14.91 9.48 -3.32
CA LYS A 86 15.52 8.17 -3.58
C LYS A 86 14.44 7.14 -3.89
N LEU A 87 13.43 7.04 -3.03
CA LEU A 87 12.29 6.14 -3.25
C LEU A 87 11.56 6.47 -4.56
N MET A 88 11.30 7.75 -4.81
CA MET A 88 10.59 8.20 -6.00
C MET A 88 11.34 7.86 -7.29
N MET A 89 12.64 8.20 -7.37
CA MET A 89 13.46 7.86 -8.53
C MET A 89 13.56 6.35 -8.73
N ALA A 90 13.80 5.58 -7.65
CA ALA A 90 13.89 4.13 -7.72
C ALA A 90 12.59 3.54 -8.27
N SER A 91 11.43 4.00 -7.79
CA SER A 91 10.14 3.55 -8.27
C SER A 91 9.92 3.90 -9.74
N VAL A 92 10.22 5.14 -10.16
CA VAL A 92 10.07 5.55 -11.57
C VAL A 92 10.95 4.71 -12.49
N VAL A 93 12.21 4.50 -12.13
CA VAL A 93 13.15 3.67 -12.93
C VAL A 93 12.68 2.23 -13.00
N LEU A 94 12.30 1.63 -11.87
CA LEU A 94 11.82 0.24 -11.86
C LEU A 94 10.53 0.08 -12.68
N ASN A 95 9.58 1.01 -12.54
CA ASN A 95 8.27 0.88 -13.17
C ASN A 95 8.25 1.26 -14.65
N TRP A 96 8.97 2.30 -15.05
CA TRP A 96 8.84 2.87 -16.39
C TRP A 96 10.02 2.57 -17.32
N LEU A 97 11.13 2.07 -16.78
CA LEU A 97 12.30 1.65 -17.56
C LEU A 97 12.56 0.15 -17.44
N ILE A 98 12.85 -0.34 -16.23
CA ILE A 98 13.28 -1.72 -16.02
C ILE A 98 12.15 -2.71 -16.26
N GLY A 99 10.98 -2.49 -15.65
CA GLY A 99 9.85 -3.41 -15.76
C GLY A 99 9.42 -3.67 -17.20
N PRO A 100 9.17 -2.65 -18.05
CA PRO A 100 8.82 -2.86 -19.44
C PRO A 100 9.90 -3.64 -20.20
N ALA A 101 11.18 -3.33 -19.95
CA ALA A 101 12.31 -4.00 -20.58
C ALA A 101 12.41 -5.49 -20.17
N VAL A 102 12.24 -5.78 -18.87
CA VAL A 102 12.26 -7.15 -18.34
C VAL A 102 11.11 -7.96 -18.93
N MET A 103 9.88 -7.41 -18.95
CA MET A 103 8.75 -8.13 -19.54
C MET A 103 8.96 -8.37 -21.04
N PHE A 104 9.43 -7.38 -21.79
CA PHE A 104 9.75 -7.52 -23.20
C PHE A 104 10.77 -8.64 -23.44
N ALA A 105 11.88 -8.63 -22.69
CA ALA A 105 12.91 -9.65 -22.79
C ALA A 105 12.35 -11.05 -22.49
N LEU A 106 11.60 -11.21 -21.39
CA LEU A 106 11.01 -12.49 -21.02
C LEU A 106 10.00 -12.98 -22.06
N ALA A 107 9.18 -12.09 -22.61
CA ALA A 107 8.20 -12.46 -23.64
C ALA A 107 8.89 -12.95 -24.92
N TRP A 108 9.97 -12.31 -25.36
CA TRP A 108 10.74 -12.75 -26.52
C TRP A 108 11.55 -14.03 -26.28
N LEU A 109 12.11 -14.20 -25.09
CA LEU A 109 12.91 -15.37 -24.74
C LEU A 109 12.06 -16.63 -24.54
N LEU A 110 10.89 -16.50 -23.92
CA LEU A 110 10.07 -17.65 -23.48
C LEU A 110 8.89 -17.95 -24.42
N LEU A 111 8.49 -17.02 -25.29
CA LEU A 111 7.41 -17.19 -26.26
C LEU A 111 7.81 -16.82 -27.71
N PRO A 112 8.94 -17.32 -28.27
CA PRO A 112 9.43 -16.93 -29.60
C PRO A 112 8.53 -17.39 -30.76
N ASP A 113 7.70 -18.41 -30.55
CA ASP A 113 6.78 -19.01 -31.52
C ASP A 113 5.31 -18.57 -31.35
N LEU A 114 4.99 -17.83 -30.28
CA LEU A 114 3.62 -17.40 -29.94
C LEU A 114 3.49 -15.86 -29.93
N PRO A 115 3.40 -15.20 -31.09
CA PRO A 115 3.47 -13.73 -31.20
C PRO A 115 2.27 -13.00 -30.55
N GLU A 116 1.08 -13.61 -30.57
CA GLU A 116 -0.11 -13.03 -29.92
C GLU A 116 0.04 -12.98 -28.40
N TYR A 117 0.47 -14.09 -27.78
CA TYR A 117 0.69 -14.15 -26.34
C TYR A 117 1.86 -13.27 -25.90
N ARG A 118 2.93 -13.23 -26.70
CA ARG A 118 4.06 -12.32 -26.48
C ARG A 118 3.60 -10.86 -26.45
N THR A 119 2.80 -10.45 -27.44
CA THR A 119 2.24 -9.10 -27.52
C THR A 119 1.37 -8.80 -26.29
N GLY A 120 0.52 -9.75 -25.90
CA GLY A 120 -0.30 -9.63 -24.69
C GLY A 120 0.52 -9.44 -23.41
N LEU A 121 1.60 -10.22 -23.24
CA LEU A 121 2.51 -10.07 -22.10
C LEU A 121 3.24 -8.72 -22.09
N ILE A 122 3.67 -8.22 -23.25
CA ILE A 122 4.27 -6.89 -23.33
C ILE A 122 3.26 -5.83 -22.88
N ILE A 123 2.01 -5.88 -23.38
CA ILE A 123 0.92 -4.97 -22.96
C ILE A 123 0.68 -5.04 -21.45
N VAL A 124 0.66 -6.25 -20.87
CA VAL A 124 0.60 -6.45 -19.41
C VAL A 124 1.77 -5.76 -18.70
N GLY A 125 2.99 -5.97 -19.18
CA GLY A 125 4.18 -5.35 -18.61
C GLY A 125 4.16 -3.82 -18.68
N LEU A 126 3.41 -3.22 -19.60
CA LEU A 126 3.27 -1.76 -19.68
C LEU A 126 2.24 -1.22 -18.67
N ALA A 127 1.29 -2.04 -18.24
CA ALA A 127 0.27 -1.67 -17.27
C ALA A 127 0.84 -1.78 -15.84
N ARG A 128 0.99 -0.66 -15.14
CA ARG A 128 1.50 -0.60 -13.76
C ARG A 128 0.36 -0.63 -12.75
N CYS A 129 0.59 -1.32 -11.63
CA CYS A 129 -0.43 -1.46 -10.60
C CYS A 129 -0.75 -0.12 -9.93
N ILE A 130 -2.04 0.11 -9.68
CA ILE A 130 -2.57 1.32 -9.03
C ILE A 130 -3.43 1.03 -7.79
N ALA A 131 -3.92 -0.19 -7.60
CA ALA A 131 -4.86 -0.49 -6.52
C ALA A 131 -4.39 -1.67 -5.69
N MET A 132 -4.26 -2.84 -6.31
CA MET A 132 -4.03 -4.10 -5.61
C MET A 132 -2.71 -4.11 -4.84
N VAL A 133 -1.73 -3.33 -5.28
CA VAL A 133 -0.46 -3.10 -4.57
C VAL A 133 -0.63 -2.64 -3.13
N ILE A 134 -1.67 -1.86 -2.81
CA ILE A 134 -1.94 -1.39 -1.44
C ILE A 134 -2.22 -2.58 -0.52
N ILE A 135 -2.96 -3.58 -1.01
CA ILE A 135 -3.31 -4.78 -0.25
C ILE A 135 -2.06 -5.59 0.06
N TRP A 136 -1.20 -5.83 -0.94
CA TRP A 136 0.06 -6.56 -0.74
C TRP A 136 1.01 -5.81 0.19
N ASN A 137 1.10 -4.49 0.02
CA ASN A 137 1.88 -3.61 0.89
C ASN A 137 1.39 -3.71 2.34
N ASP A 138 0.08 -3.62 2.57
CA ASP A 138 -0.50 -3.71 3.91
C ASP A 138 -0.27 -5.07 4.55
N LEU A 139 -0.48 -6.16 3.81
CA LEU A 139 -0.25 -7.52 4.30
C LEU A 139 1.24 -7.76 4.62
N ALA A 140 2.15 -7.14 3.88
CA ALA A 140 3.58 -7.20 4.13
C ALA A 140 4.08 -6.16 5.14
N CYS A 141 3.20 -5.38 5.78
CA CYS A 141 3.58 -4.29 6.71
C CYS A 141 4.50 -3.23 6.08
N GLY A 142 4.24 -2.85 4.82
CA GLY A 142 4.90 -1.76 4.11
C GLY A 142 4.40 -0.37 4.52
N ASP A 143 5.07 0.67 4.02
CA ASP A 143 4.73 2.07 4.28
C ASP A 143 3.49 2.47 3.46
N ARG A 144 2.40 2.83 4.16
CA ARG A 144 1.09 3.13 3.55
C ARG A 144 1.07 4.45 2.80
N GLU A 145 1.72 5.46 3.34
CA GLU A 145 1.76 6.81 2.74
C GLU A 145 2.60 6.77 1.47
N ALA A 146 3.77 6.13 1.55
CA ALA A 146 4.61 5.88 0.40
C ALA A 146 3.86 5.08 -0.69
N ALA A 147 3.13 4.03 -0.31
CA ALA A 147 2.36 3.23 -1.26
C ALA A 147 1.30 4.07 -1.98
N ALA A 148 0.55 4.90 -1.24
CA ALA A 148 -0.46 5.79 -1.80
C ALA A 148 0.14 6.79 -2.80
N VAL A 149 1.33 7.33 -2.50
CA VAL A 149 2.03 8.29 -3.36
C VAL A 149 2.56 7.61 -4.62
N LEU A 150 3.19 6.44 -4.50
CA LEU A 150 3.66 5.70 -5.67
C LEU A 150 2.50 5.27 -6.57
N VAL A 151 1.38 4.87 -5.99
CA VAL A 151 0.12 4.59 -6.72
C VAL A 151 -0.36 5.81 -7.49
N ALA A 152 -0.40 6.98 -6.85
CA ALA A 152 -0.81 8.22 -7.49
C ALA A 152 0.12 8.58 -8.65
N LEU A 153 1.44 8.48 -8.43
CA LEU A 153 2.45 8.72 -9.46
C LEU A 153 2.26 7.76 -10.63
N ASN A 154 2.13 6.46 -10.37
CA ASN A 154 1.95 5.45 -11.41
C ASN A 154 0.68 5.72 -12.21
N SER A 155 -0.42 6.08 -11.56
CA SER A 155 -1.69 6.39 -12.23
C SER A 155 -1.55 7.54 -13.24
N ILE A 156 -0.84 8.61 -12.87
CA ILE A 156 -0.59 9.77 -13.74
C ILE A 156 0.36 9.40 -14.88
N PHE A 157 1.51 8.80 -14.55
CA PHE A 157 2.52 8.41 -15.55
C PHE A 157 1.94 7.43 -16.57
N GLN A 158 1.09 6.51 -16.14
CA GLN A 158 0.52 5.48 -17.00
C GLN A 158 -0.30 6.01 -18.15
N VAL A 159 -1.04 7.11 -17.98
CA VAL A 159 -1.84 7.70 -19.07
C VAL A 159 -0.97 8.04 -20.27
N VAL A 160 0.24 8.57 -20.03
CA VAL A 160 1.15 9.01 -21.08
C VAL A 160 2.11 7.89 -21.48
N MET A 161 2.78 7.30 -20.50
CA MET A 161 3.85 6.34 -20.71
C MET A 161 3.35 5.02 -21.28
N PHE A 162 2.12 4.59 -20.99
CA PHE A 162 1.58 3.36 -21.56
C PHE A 162 1.51 3.45 -23.09
N ALA A 163 0.96 4.54 -23.62
CA ALA A 163 0.85 4.74 -25.07
C ALA A 163 2.24 4.90 -25.71
N ALA A 164 3.11 5.71 -25.12
CA ALA A 164 4.46 5.95 -25.62
C ALA A 164 5.32 4.68 -25.63
N LEU A 165 5.35 3.95 -24.51
CA LEU A 165 6.09 2.70 -24.39
C LEU A 165 5.43 1.56 -25.17
N GLY A 166 4.10 1.56 -25.32
CA GLY A 166 3.39 0.62 -26.18
C GLY A 166 3.83 0.73 -27.64
N TRP A 167 3.87 1.95 -28.17
CA TRP A 167 4.43 2.20 -29.50
C TRP A 167 5.91 1.78 -29.59
N PHE A 168 6.71 2.14 -28.60
CA PHE A 168 8.13 1.82 -28.60
C PHE A 168 8.40 0.30 -28.58
N TYR A 169 7.83 -0.43 -27.61
CA TYR A 169 8.11 -1.86 -27.43
C TYR A 169 7.39 -2.77 -28.43
N LEU A 170 6.28 -2.33 -29.04
CA LEU A 170 5.56 -3.15 -30.02
C LEU A 170 5.95 -2.85 -31.46
N ALA A 171 6.36 -1.61 -31.79
CA ALA A 171 6.67 -1.24 -33.17
C ALA A 171 8.16 -0.88 -33.39
N VAL A 172 8.72 0.00 -32.56
CA VAL A 172 10.06 0.57 -32.81
C VAL A 172 11.18 -0.40 -32.46
N LEU A 173 11.20 -0.87 -31.21
CA LEU A 173 12.27 -1.69 -30.67
C LEU A 173 12.40 -3.05 -31.40
N PRO A 174 11.31 -3.80 -31.71
CA PRO A 174 11.42 -5.00 -32.52
C PRO A 174 12.03 -4.73 -33.91
N GLY A 175 11.66 -3.62 -34.55
CA GLY A 175 12.22 -3.20 -35.83
C GLY A 175 13.72 -2.92 -35.76
N TRP A 176 14.19 -2.25 -34.70
CA TRP A 176 15.62 -2.02 -34.47
C TRP A 176 16.41 -3.30 -34.21
N LEU A 177 15.78 -4.28 -33.57
CA LEU A 177 16.40 -5.57 -33.26
C LEU A 177 16.29 -6.59 -34.39
N GLY A 178 15.68 -6.25 -35.52
CA GLY A 178 15.46 -7.16 -36.66
C GLY A 178 14.49 -8.31 -36.34
N LEU A 179 13.63 -8.12 -35.35
CA LEU A 179 12.68 -9.12 -34.89
C LEU A 179 11.39 -9.09 -35.72
N SER A 180 10.75 -10.25 -35.90
CA SER A 180 9.52 -10.37 -36.69
C SER A 180 8.37 -9.55 -36.07
N THR A 181 7.81 -8.61 -36.84
CA THR A 181 6.61 -7.84 -36.47
C THR A 181 5.31 -8.43 -37.05
N THR A 182 5.36 -9.67 -37.55
CA THR A 182 4.20 -10.40 -38.08
C THR A 182 3.05 -10.43 -37.07
N GLY A 183 1.91 -9.84 -37.44
CA GLY A 183 0.72 -9.71 -36.57
C GLY A 183 0.58 -8.37 -35.83
N ILE A 184 1.52 -7.43 -36.04
CA ILE A 184 1.47 -6.07 -35.48
C ILE A 184 1.02 -5.07 -36.56
N ASP A 185 -0.14 -5.32 -37.21
CA ASP A 185 -0.85 -4.28 -37.98
C ASP A 185 -1.61 -3.35 -37.02
N VAL A 186 -0.87 -2.79 -36.06
CA VAL A 186 -1.44 -2.09 -34.93
C VAL A 186 -1.13 -0.62 -35.12
N SER A 187 -2.17 0.19 -35.30
CA SER A 187 -1.99 1.62 -35.15
C SER A 187 -1.77 1.90 -33.66
N ALA A 188 -0.60 2.43 -33.31
CA ALA A 188 -0.33 2.94 -31.96
C ALA A 188 -1.43 3.93 -31.51
N TRP A 189 -2.08 4.57 -32.48
CA TRP A 189 -3.28 5.37 -32.30
C TRP A 189 -4.45 4.60 -31.67
N ARG A 190 -4.72 3.35 -32.08
CA ARG A 190 -5.80 2.53 -31.48
C ARG A 190 -5.50 2.21 -30.02
N ILE A 191 -4.26 1.82 -29.70
CA ILE A 191 -3.81 1.62 -28.31
C ILE A 191 -3.99 2.91 -27.50
N ALA A 192 -3.50 4.05 -28.01
CA ALA A 192 -3.62 5.34 -27.34
C ALA A 192 -5.08 5.74 -27.09
N LYS A 193 -5.96 5.54 -28.09
CA LYS A 193 -7.41 5.76 -27.97
C LYS A 193 -8.01 4.87 -26.87
N SER A 194 -7.67 3.58 -26.83
CA SER A 194 -8.15 2.65 -25.80
C SER A 194 -7.70 3.05 -24.40
N VAL A 195 -6.42 3.43 -24.22
CA VAL A 195 -5.91 3.91 -22.92
C VAL A 195 -6.66 5.18 -22.49
N LEU A 196 -6.89 6.13 -23.40
CA LEU A 196 -7.62 7.35 -23.09
C LEU A 196 -9.07 7.06 -22.65
N ILE A 197 -9.72 6.08 -23.28
CA ILE A 197 -11.08 5.66 -22.91
C ILE A 197 -11.10 4.96 -21.55
N PHE A 198 -10.27 3.93 -21.35
CA PHE A 198 -10.34 3.08 -20.16
C PHE A 198 -9.64 3.65 -18.94
N LEU A 199 -8.62 4.49 -19.11
CA LEU A 199 -7.90 5.12 -18.01
C LEU A 199 -8.19 6.63 -17.94
N GLY A 200 -8.18 7.33 -19.08
CA GLY A 200 -8.36 8.78 -19.11
C GLY A 200 -9.74 9.23 -18.63
N ILE A 201 -10.83 8.58 -19.07
CA ILE A 201 -12.20 8.93 -18.64
C ILE A 201 -12.37 8.70 -17.13
N PRO A 202 -12.05 7.52 -16.55
CA PRO A 202 -12.13 7.32 -15.10
C PRO A 202 -11.23 8.25 -14.30
N LEU A 203 -10.03 8.60 -14.79
CA LEU A 203 -9.13 9.53 -14.13
C LEU A 203 -9.72 10.93 -14.08
N LEU A 204 -10.24 11.43 -15.21
CA LEU A 204 -10.90 12.73 -15.27
C LEU A 204 -12.15 12.76 -14.37
N ALA A 205 -12.96 11.71 -14.38
CA ALA A 205 -14.12 11.59 -13.51
C ALA A 205 -13.72 11.56 -12.03
N GLY A 206 -12.68 10.80 -11.66
CA GLY A 206 -12.12 10.75 -10.31
C GLY A 206 -11.64 12.13 -9.86
N TYR A 207 -10.85 12.80 -10.69
CA TYR A 207 -10.36 14.17 -10.44
C TYR A 207 -11.49 15.19 -10.26
N LEU A 208 -12.45 15.22 -11.19
CA LEU A 208 -13.58 16.16 -11.13
C LEU A 208 -14.48 15.87 -9.94
N SER A 209 -14.79 14.60 -9.65
CA SER A 209 -15.62 14.22 -8.50
C SER A 209 -15.00 14.67 -7.18
N ARG A 210 -13.67 14.55 -7.04
CA ARG A 210 -12.93 15.02 -5.88
C ARG A 210 -12.92 16.54 -5.79
N ARG A 211 -12.50 17.22 -6.86
CA ARG A 211 -12.40 18.69 -6.88
C ARG A 211 -13.74 19.37 -6.65
N LEU A 212 -14.83 18.86 -7.23
CA LEU A 212 -16.17 19.40 -7.06
C LEU A 212 -16.76 18.99 -5.70
N GLY A 213 -16.55 17.75 -5.27
CA GLY A 213 -17.04 17.24 -3.99
C GLY A 213 -16.43 17.97 -2.78
N GLU A 214 -15.11 18.15 -2.78
CA GLU A 214 -14.39 18.86 -1.72
C GLU A 214 -14.77 20.36 -1.70
N ARG A 215 -14.93 21.00 -2.87
CA ARG A 215 -15.40 22.39 -2.96
C ARG A 215 -16.84 22.58 -2.46
N ALA A 216 -17.72 21.63 -2.74
CA ALA A 216 -19.14 21.78 -2.44
C ALA A 216 -19.50 21.40 -1.00
N ARG A 217 -18.80 20.41 -0.41
CA ARG A 217 -19.19 19.81 0.89
C ARG A 217 -18.03 19.62 1.88
N GLY A 218 -16.83 20.07 1.53
CA GLY A 218 -15.64 19.90 2.35
C GLY A 218 -15.01 18.51 2.26
N ARG A 219 -13.77 18.42 2.73
CA ARG A 219 -12.94 17.21 2.67
C ARG A 219 -13.49 16.09 3.53
N ASP A 220 -13.93 16.40 4.75
CA ASP A 220 -14.44 15.40 5.70
C ASP A 220 -15.64 14.65 5.15
N TRP A 221 -16.56 15.33 4.47
CA TRP A 221 -17.70 14.68 3.81
C TRP A 221 -17.24 13.76 2.67
N TYR A 222 -16.28 14.21 1.86
CA TYR A 222 -15.77 13.42 0.75
C TYR A 222 -15.14 12.12 1.25
N GLU A 223 -14.30 12.19 2.28
CA GLU A 223 -13.55 11.04 2.79
C GLU A 223 -14.38 10.13 3.70
N SER A 224 -15.29 10.67 4.53
CA SER A 224 -16.08 9.87 5.49
C SER A 224 -17.39 9.31 4.93
N ARG A 225 -17.97 9.93 3.88
CA ARG A 225 -19.30 9.55 3.35
C ARG A 225 -19.25 9.14 1.88
N PHE A 226 -18.61 9.94 1.02
CA PHE A 226 -18.63 9.69 -0.42
C PHE A 226 -17.74 8.51 -0.80
N LEU A 227 -16.47 8.53 -0.40
CA LEU A 227 -15.50 7.47 -0.71
C LEU A 227 -15.94 6.08 -0.20
N PRO A 228 -16.43 5.90 1.05
CA PRO A 228 -16.89 4.60 1.53
C PRO A 228 -18.12 4.07 0.77
N ARG A 229 -18.95 4.97 0.21
CA ARG A 229 -20.14 4.59 -0.55
C ARG A 229 -19.80 4.13 -1.98
N ILE A 230 -18.82 4.75 -2.63
CA ILE A 230 -18.38 4.36 -3.98
C ILE A 230 -17.35 3.22 -3.96
N GLY A 231 -16.59 3.08 -2.87
CA GLY A 231 -15.50 2.12 -2.74
C GLY A 231 -15.85 0.68 -3.14
N PRO A 232 -16.96 0.08 -2.64
CA PRO A 232 -17.34 -1.29 -2.98
C PRO A 232 -17.62 -1.54 -4.47
N TRP A 233 -17.99 -0.51 -5.24
CA TRP A 233 -18.22 -0.63 -6.67
C TRP A 233 -16.93 -0.97 -7.44
N ALA A 234 -15.76 -0.62 -6.90
CA ALA A 234 -14.48 -1.07 -7.46
C ALA A 234 -14.41 -2.59 -7.51
N LEU A 235 -14.70 -3.23 -6.38
CA LEU A 235 -14.69 -4.67 -6.24
C LEU A 235 -15.79 -5.35 -7.07
N TYR A 236 -17.01 -4.80 -7.07
CA TYR A 236 -18.10 -5.36 -7.85
C TYR A 236 -17.83 -5.31 -9.36
N GLY A 237 -17.29 -4.19 -9.86
CA GLY A 237 -16.87 -4.06 -11.24
C GLY A 237 -15.76 -5.05 -11.61
N LEU A 238 -14.78 -5.23 -10.72
CA LEU A 238 -13.69 -6.19 -10.89
C LEU A 238 -14.22 -7.63 -10.99
N LEU A 239 -14.98 -8.08 -9.99
CA LEU A 239 -15.51 -9.45 -9.95
C LEU A 239 -16.44 -9.73 -11.13
N PHE A 240 -17.31 -8.77 -11.47
CA PHE A 240 -18.16 -8.87 -12.66
C PHE A 240 -17.34 -9.04 -13.93
N THR A 241 -16.33 -8.19 -14.13
CA THR A 241 -15.46 -8.24 -15.31
C THR A 241 -14.72 -9.58 -15.39
N ILE A 242 -14.19 -10.09 -14.28
CA ILE A 242 -13.54 -11.41 -14.21
C ILE A 242 -14.49 -12.52 -14.63
N VAL A 243 -15.72 -12.56 -14.09
CA VAL A 243 -16.71 -13.58 -14.46
C VAL A 243 -16.97 -13.57 -15.97
N ILE A 244 -17.20 -12.39 -16.54
CA ILE A 244 -17.48 -12.25 -17.97
C ILE A 244 -16.27 -12.67 -18.82
N LEU A 245 -15.07 -12.22 -18.47
CA LEU A 245 -13.85 -12.57 -19.20
C LEU A 245 -13.58 -14.07 -19.20
N PHE A 246 -13.67 -14.72 -18.03
CA PHE A 246 -13.48 -16.17 -17.93
C PHE A 246 -14.61 -16.95 -18.58
N ALA A 247 -15.84 -16.40 -18.65
CA ALA A 247 -16.92 -17.00 -19.44
C ALA A 247 -16.65 -16.94 -20.95
N LEU A 248 -16.05 -15.84 -21.44
CA LEU A 248 -15.65 -15.71 -22.85
C LEU A 248 -14.42 -16.56 -23.20
N GLN A 249 -13.44 -16.61 -22.30
CA GLN A 249 -12.15 -17.27 -22.53
C GLN A 249 -12.10 -18.72 -22.03
N GLY A 250 -13.16 -19.20 -21.37
CA GLY A 250 -13.14 -20.49 -20.68
C GLY A 250 -12.87 -21.68 -21.60
N HIS A 251 -13.31 -21.63 -22.86
CA HIS A 251 -12.98 -22.69 -23.81
C HIS A 251 -11.48 -22.70 -24.15
N GLN A 252 -10.85 -21.55 -24.36
CA GLN A 252 -9.42 -21.47 -24.66
C GLN A 252 -8.58 -21.95 -23.47
N ILE A 253 -8.90 -21.48 -22.26
CA ILE A 253 -8.21 -21.86 -21.02
C ILE A 253 -8.27 -23.37 -20.78
N THR A 254 -9.43 -23.99 -20.99
CA THR A 254 -9.63 -25.43 -20.72
C THR A 254 -9.14 -26.35 -21.83
N SER A 255 -9.15 -25.90 -23.09
CA SER A 255 -8.72 -26.71 -24.24
C SER A 255 -7.22 -26.60 -24.55
N ARG A 256 -6.57 -25.51 -24.11
CA ARG A 256 -5.14 -25.26 -24.34
C ARG A 256 -4.37 -24.99 -23.04
N PRO A 257 -4.33 -25.95 -22.10
CA PRO A 257 -3.66 -25.75 -20.81
C PRO A 257 -2.15 -25.51 -20.95
N TRP A 258 -1.53 -26.03 -22.01
CA TRP A 258 -0.11 -25.81 -22.27
C TRP A 258 0.20 -24.35 -22.61
N ASP A 259 -0.65 -23.70 -23.41
CA ASP A 259 -0.49 -22.28 -23.74
C ASP A 259 -0.61 -21.40 -22.48
N VAL A 260 -1.56 -21.72 -21.59
CA VAL A 260 -1.71 -21.06 -20.29
C VAL A 260 -0.44 -21.21 -19.45
N ALA A 261 0.13 -22.42 -19.37
CA ALA A 261 1.38 -22.66 -18.64
C ALA A 261 2.56 -21.88 -19.23
N ARG A 262 2.66 -21.81 -20.57
CA ARG A 262 3.69 -21.04 -21.26
C ARG A 262 3.57 -19.53 -21.04
N ILE A 263 2.35 -19.00 -20.88
CA ILE A 263 2.10 -17.61 -20.50
C ILE A 263 2.42 -17.38 -19.01
N ALA A 264 2.10 -18.34 -18.15
CA ALA A 264 2.32 -18.23 -16.71
C ALA A 264 3.80 -18.15 -16.32
N LEU A 265 4.66 -18.91 -17.00
CA LEU A 265 6.09 -18.94 -16.72
C LEU A 265 6.80 -17.56 -16.78
N PRO A 266 6.74 -16.78 -17.87
CA PRO A 266 7.33 -15.45 -17.92
C PRO A 266 6.74 -14.50 -16.89
N LEU A 267 5.45 -14.60 -16.57
CA LEU A 267 4.82 -13.80 -15.51
C LEU A 267 5.41 -14.11 -14.13
N LEU A 268 5.52 -15.40 -13.77
CA LEU A 268 6.15 -15.82 -12.50
C LEU A 268 7.58 -15.30 -12.39
N VAL A 269 8.37 -15.45 -13.45
CA VAL A 269 9.76 -14.98 -13.50
C VAL A 269 9.81 -13.46 -13.40
N TYR A 270 8.93 -12.74 -14.12
CA TYR A 270 8.83 -11.29 -14.06
C TYR A 270 8.55 -10.79 -12.64
N PHE A 271 7.54 -11.34 -11.96
CA PHE A 271 7.18 -10.93 -10.60
C PHE A 271 8.31 -11.18 -9.62
N ALA A 272 8.98 -12.34 -9.71
CA ALA A 272 10.12 -12.67 -8.87
C ALA A 272 11.29 -11.70 -9.10
N ILE A 273 11.65 -11.42 -10.37
CA ILE A 273 12.75 -10.52 -10.72
C ILE A 273 12.44 -9.09 -10.26
N MET A 274 11.25 -8.58 -10.57
CA MET A 274 10.89 -7.20 -10.25
C MET A 274 10.78 -6.98 -8.75
N TRP A 275 10.19 -7.92 -8.02
CA TRP A 275 10.16 -7.86 -6.56
C TRP A 275 11.57 -7.95 -5.98
N ALA A 276 12.38 -8.92 -6.39
CA ALA A 276 13.74 -9.11 -5.86
C ALA A 276 14.64 -7.91 -6.18
N GLY A 277 14.55 -7.37 -7.40
CA GLY A 277 15.26 -6.18 -7.82
C GLY A 277 14.83 -4.93 -7.05
N GLY A 278 13.53 -4.73 -6.85
CA GLY A 278 13.00 -3.64 -6.02
C GLY A 278 13.41 -3.76 -4.55
N TYR A 279 13.37 -4.98 -4.00
CA TYR A 279 13.77 -5.26 -2.63
C TYR A 279 15.27 -5.05 -2.42
N GLY A 280 16.10 -5.59 -3.31
CA GLY A 280 17.55 -5.41 -3.30
C GLY A 280 17.95 -3.95 -3.48
N LEU A 281 17.30 -3.21 -4.37
CA LEU A 281 17.54 -1.77 -4.55
C LEU A 281 17.13 -0.98 -3.31
N GLY A 282 16.00 -1.31 -2.66
CA GLY A 282 15.58 -0.65 -1.43
C GLY A 282 16.57 -0.85 -0.28
N ILE A 283 17.15 -2.05 -0.16
CA ILE A 283 18.25 -2.34 0.77
C ILE A 283 19.48 -1.50 0.44
N LEU A 284 19.90 -1.48 -0.84
CA LEU A 284 21.07 -0.72 -1.29
C LEU A 284 20.92 0.79 -1.00
N LEU A 285 19.70 1.32 -1.17
CA LEU A 285 19.36 2.70 -0.89
C LEU A 285 19.11 3.00 0.60
N ARG A 286 19.12 1.97 1.46
CA ARG A 286 18.87 2.04 2.91
C ARG A 286 17.52 2.66 3.26
N LEU A 287 16.45 2.25 2.57
CA LEU A 287 15.10 2.82 2.76
C LEU A 287 14.39 2.32 4.03
N GLY A 288 14.92 1.29 4.70
CA GLY A 288 14.24 0.57 5.78
C GLY A 288 13.20 -0.43 5.26
N TYR A 289 12.73 -1.33 6.12
CA TYR A 289 11.85 -2.44 5.72
C TYR A 289 10.56 -1.95 5.06
N ALA A 290 9.83 -1.06 5.73
CA ALA A 290 8.49 -0.65 5.30
C ALA A 290 8.52 -0.05 3.88
N ARG A 291 9.44 0.88 3.61
CA ARG A 291 9.59 1.50 2.28
C ARG A 291 10.21 0.58 1.24
N THR A 292 11.13 -0.30 1.63
CA THR A 292 11.69 -1.31 0.70
C THR A 292 10.61 -2.25 0.21
N THR A 293 9.76 -2.73 1.12
CA THR A 293 8.58 -3.54 0.83
C THR A 293 7.63 -2.80 -0.10
N THR A 294 7.32 -1.54 0.18
CA THR A 294 6.49 -0.69 -0.68
C THR A 294 7.04 -0.55 -2.09
N LEU A 295 8.34 -0.26 -2.22
CA LEU A 295 9.03 -0.15 -3.51
C LEU A 295 8.95 -1.47 -4.29
N ALA A 296 9.25 -2.59 -3.64
CA ALA A 296 9.28 -3.91 -4.27
C ALA A 296 7.91 -4.34 -4.79
N PHE A 297 6.85 -4.20 -3.98
CA PHE A 297 5.49 -4.55 -4.42
C PHE A 297 4.97 -3.62 -5.50
N THR A 298 5.34 -2.33 -5.44
CA THR A 298 4.93 -1.38 -6.47
C THR A 298 5.64 -1.64 -7.80
N ALA A 299 6.92 -2.01 -7.76
CA ALA A 299 7.68 -2.38 -8.96
C ALA A 299 7.20 -3.71 -9.59
N ALA A 300 6.79 -4.67 -8.76
CA ALA A 300 6.37 -5.99 -9.21
C ALA A 300 4.94 -6.01 -9.77
N GLY A 301 4.00 -5.32 -9.14
CA GLY A 301 2.59 -5.39 -9.50
C GLY A 301 2.26 -4.82 -10.89
N ASN A 302 1.31 -5.44 -11.57
CA ASN A 302 0.76 -4.94 -12.84
C ASN A 302 -0.71 -4.54 -12.70
N ASN A 303 -1.24 -3.85 -13.71
CA ASN A 303 -2.68 -3.58 -13.83
C ASN A 303 -3.24 -4.39 -14.99
N PHE A 304 -3.61 -5.63 -14.67
CA PHE A 304 -4.12 -6.57 -15.66
C PHE A 304 -5.42 -6.12 -16.29
N GLU A 305 -6.25 -5.42 -15.55
CA GLU A 305 -7.55 -5.03 -16.02
C GLU A 305 -7.44 -3.96 -17.11
N LEU A 306 -6.52 -3.00 -16.99
CA LEU A 306 -6.19 -2.08 -18.08
C LEU A 306 -5.54 -2.84 -19.26
N ALA A 307 -4.63 -3.78 -18.99
CA ALA A 307 -3.99 -4.55 -20.04
C ALA A 307 -5.01 -5.35 -20.87
N ILE A 308 -5.97 -6.01 -20.20
CA ILE A 308 -7.09 -6.72 -20.80
C ILE A 308 -7.97 -5.74 -21.59
N ALA A 309 -8.30 -4.58 -21.00
CA ALA A 309 -9.11 -3.56 -21.68
C ALA A 309 -8.49 -3.11 -23.01
N VAL A 310 -7.18 -2.79 -22.99
CA VAL A 310 -6.43 -2.39 -24.18
C VAL A 310 -6.32 -3.55 -25.17
N ALA A 311 -6.05 -4.77 -24.70
CA ALA A 311 -5.95 -5.95 -25.56
C ALA A 311 -7.27 -6.23 -26.27
N ILE A 312 -8.39 -6.21 -25.54
CA ILE A 312 -9.73 -6.41 -26.10
C ILE A 312 -10.07 -5.30 -27.09
N ALA A 313 -9.80 -4.04 -26.74
CA ALA A 313 -10.14 -2.93 -27.62
C ALA A 313 -9.26 -2.82 -28.87
N THR A 314 -8.06 -3.41 -28.84
CA THR A 314 -7.14 -3.36 -29.98
C THR A 314 -7.26 -4.60 -30.86
N TYR A 315 -7.41 -5.79 -30.25
CA TYR A 315 -7.32 -7.10 -30.90
C TYR A 315 -8.60 -7.96 -30.79
N GLY A 316 -9.58 -7.53 -30.00
CA GLY A 316 -10.84 -8.24 -29.80
C GLY A 316 -10.87 -9.15 -28.57
N THR A 317 -12.08 -9.48 -28.12
CA THR A 317 -12.36 -10.25 -26.89
C THR A 317 -11.80 -11.66 -26.90
N ALA A 318 -11.75 -12.32 -28.07
CA ALA A 318 -11.30 -13.70 -28.25
C ALA A 318 -9.80 -13.83 -28.61
N SER A 319 -9.05 -12.72 -28.66
CA SER A 319 -7.65 -12.70 -29.08
C SER A 319 -6.71 -13.37 -28.06
N GLY A 320 -5.55 -13.86 -28.54
CA GLY A 320 -4.51 -14.39 -27.65
C GLY A 320 -3.91 -13.32 -26.72
N GLN A 321 -3.89 -12.06 -27.15
CA GLN A 321 -3.47 -10.92 -26.34
C GLN A 321 -4.38 -10.75 -25.11
N ALA A 322 -5.71 -10.85 -25.31
CA ALA A 322 -6.67 -10.80 -24.22
C ALA A 322 -6.53 -12.00 -23.28
N LEU A 323 -6.30 -13.21 -23.83
CA LEU A 323 -6.04 -14.41 -23.03
C LEU A 323 -4.82 -14.24 -22.12
N ALA A 324 -3.71 -13.70 -22.64
CA ALA A 324 -2.51 -13.44 -21.84
C ALA A 324 -2.78 -12.48 -20.67
N GLY A 325 -3.63 -11.47 -20.89
CA GLY A 325 -4.10 -10.59 -19.83
C GLY A 325 -4.94 -11.32 -18.77
N VAL A 326 -5.83 -12.23 -19.17
CA VAL A 326 -6.69 -13.02 -18.26
C VAL A 326 -5.90 -14.04 -17.44
N VAL A 327 -4.85 -14.65 -18.00
CA VAL A 327 -3.94 -15.54 -17.26
C VAL A 327 -3.15 -14.77 -16.20
N GLY A 328 -2.95 -13.48 -16.39
CA GLY A 328 -2.31 -12.57 -15.45
C GLY A 328 -2.76 -12.69 -13.99
N PRO A 329 -4.02 -12.36 -13.66
CA PRO A 329 -4.54 -12.46 -12.29
C PRO A 329 -4.48 -13.86 -11.70
N LEU A 330 -4.54 -14.91 -12.52
CA LEU A 330 -4.39 -16.30 -12.06
C LEU A 330 -2.99 -16.54 -11.46
N ILE A 331 -1.98 -15.83 -11.95
CA ILE A 331 -0.59 -15.96 -11.53
C ILE A 331 -0.19 -14.88 -10.52
N GLU A 332 -0.59 -13.63 -10.74
CA GLU A 332 -0.22 -12.49 -9.89
C GLU A 332 -0.67 -12.68 -8.44
N VAL A 333 -1.93 -13.06 -8.22
CA VAL A 333 -2.49 -13.21 -6.88
C VAL A 333 -1.68 -14.20 -6.03
N PRO A 334 -1.47 -15.47 -6.45
CA PRO A 334 -0.72 -16.42 -5.64
C PRO A 334 0.76 -16.03 -5.46
N ILE A 335 1.42 -15.50 -6.50
CA ILE A 335 2.85 -15.14 -6.38
C ILE A 335 3.05 -13.92 -5.49
N LEU A 336 2.21 -12.88 -5.58
CA LEU A 336 2.33 -11.72 -4.71
C LEU A 336 2.01 -12.07 -3.25
N VAL A 337 1.02 -12.95 -2.99
CA VAL A 337 0.80 -13.50 -1.65
C VAL A 337 2.03 -14.25 -1.14
N ALA A 338 2.64 -15.10 -1.97
CA ALA A 338 3.87 -15.80 -1.59
C ALA A 338 4.99 -14.81 -1.26
N LEU A 339 5.16 -13.76 -2.08
CA LEU A 339 6.16 -12.72 -1.87
C LEU A 339 5.88 -11.85 -0.62
N VAL A 340 4.63 -11.72 -0.18
CA VAL A 340 4.28 -11.11 1.12
C VAL A 340 4.90 -11.93 2.24
N TYR A 341 4.69 -13.25 2.24
CA TYR A 341 5.27 -14.14 3.24
C TYR A 341 6.80 -14.17 3.18
N VAL A 342 7.39 -14.11 1.97
CA VAL A 342 8.84 -13.97 1.80
C VAL A 342 9.33 -12.65 2.39
N SER A 343 8.66 -11.53 2.13
CA SER A 343 9.01 -10.22 2.68
C SER A 343 9.02 -10.24 4.21
N LEU A 344 7.96 -10.79 4.82
CA LEU A 344 7.83 -10.92 6.27
C LEU A 344 8.91 -11.85 6.86
N ALA A 345 9.23 -12.95 6.19
CA ALA A 345 10.28 -13.88 6.63
C ALA A 345 11.69 -13.28 6.53
N LEU A 346 11.91 -12.39 5.54
CA LEU A 346 13.19 -11.69 5.36
C LEU A 346 13.37 -10.49 6.29
N ARG A 347 12.28 -9.91 6.80
CA ARG A 347 12.28 -8.75 7.70
C ARG A 347 13.32 -8.87 8.83
N PRO A 348 13.26 -9.87 9.73
CA PRO A 348 14.20 -9.95 10.87
C PRO A 348 15.63 -10.24 10.43
N ARG A 349 15.84 -10.88 9.27
CA ARG A 349 17.17 -11.27 8.79
C ARG A 349 17.92 -10.14 8.11
N LEU A 350 17.22 -9.34 7.30
CA LEU A 350 17.83 -8.32 6.44
C LEU A 350 17.77 -6.92 7.04
N PHE A 351 16.81 -6.66 7.93
CA PHE A 351 16.64 -5.35 8.57
C PHE A 351 16.84 -5.41 10.09
N GLY A 352 17.00 -6.60 10.67
CA GLY A 352 16.99 -6.82 12.11
C GLY A 352 15.63 -6.50 12.73
N ASP A 353 15.43 -6.88 14.00
CA ASP A 353 14.40 -6.23 14.83
C ASP A 353 14.74 -4.74 15.08
N ALA A 354 15.94 -4.30 14.68
CA ALA A 354 16.48 -2.95 14.80
C ALA A 354 15.96 -1.93 13.77
N GLY A 355 14.92 -2.28 12.99
CA GLY A 355 14.42 -1.45 11.89
C GLY A 355 13.24 -0.53 12.22
N GLN A 356 12.64 -0.67 13.40
CA GLN A 356 11.63 0.25 13.91
C GLN A 356 12.13 0.74 15.27
N ARG A 357 12.44 2.03 15.38
CA ARG A 357 12.64 2.66 16.70
C ARG A 357 11.35 2.35 17.47
N PRO A 358 11.41 1.72 18.67
CA PRO A 358 10.20 1.50 19.45
C PRO A 358 9.46 2.82 19.59
N SER A 359 8.16 2.81 19.32
CA SER A 359 7.32 3.99 19.43
C SER A 359 6.51 3.92 20.73
N VAL A 360 6.73 4.91 21.60
CA VAL A 360 6.10 5.00 22.93
C VAL A 360 5.20 6.23 22.97
N LEU A 361 3.92 6.01 23.29
CA LEU A 361 2.95 7.07 23.53
C LEU A 361 2.62 7.15 25.04
N PHE A 362 2.92 8.29 25.64
CA PHE A 362 2.53 8.59 27.01
C PHE A 362 1.17 9.32 27.05
N VAL A 363 0.23 8.79 27.82
CA VAL A 363 -1.14 9.31 27.90
C VAL A 363 -1.47 9.67 29.34
N CYS A 364 -1.93 10.90 29.58
CA CYS A 364 -2.56 11.27 30.85
C CYS A 364 -3.84 12.07 30.56
N VAL A 365 -4.58 12.52 31.58
CA VAL A 365 -5.83 13.26 31.34
C VAL A 365 -5.57 14.57 30.57
N HIS A 366 -4.73 15.45 31.11
CA HIS A 366 -4.56 16.81 30.58
C HIS A 366 -3.37 17.05 29.65
N ASN A 367 -2.49 16.06 29.47
CA ASN A 367 -1.21 16.20 28.75
C ASN A 367 -0.40 17.47 29.12
N ALA A 368 -0.44 17.82 30.40
CA ALA A 368 0.20 19.03 30.94
C ALA A 368 1.23 18.74 32.04
N GLY A 369 1.32 17.48 32.52
CA GLY A 369 2.18 17.11 33.65
C GLY A 369 2.90 15.78 33.40
N ARG A 370 2.36 14.69 33.97
CA ARG A 370 2.99 13.35 33.95
C ARG A 370 3.46 12.90 32.55
N SER A 371 2.58 12.89 31.56
CA SER A 371 2.93 12.44 30.21
C SER A 371 3.92 13.34 29.49
N GLN A 372 3.93 14.65 29.80
CA GLN A 372 4.92 15.60 29.27
C GLN A 372 6.30 15.36 29.88
N MET A 373 6.38 15.22 31.22
CA MET A 373 7.63 14.93 31.92
C MET A 373 8.22 13.60 31.45
N ALA A 374 7.41 12.54 31.37
CA ALA A 374 7.85 11.22 30.90
C ALA A 374 8.34 11.25 29.45
N ALA A 375 7.59 11.91 28.55
CA ALA A 375 7.97 12.02 27.14
C ALA A 375 9.25 12.85 26.95
N ALA A 376 9.42 13.94 27.69
CA ALA A 376 10.63 14.76 27.62
C ALA A 376 11.84 14.03 28.20
N LEU A 377 11.68 13.32 29.32
CA LEU A 377 12.76 12.54 29.93
C LEU A 377 13.20 11.38 29.04
N LEU A 378 12.25 10.61 28.48
CA LEU A 378 12.57 9.52 27.56
C LEU A 378 13.29 10.03 26.31
N ARG A 379 12.83 11.15 25.73
CA ARG A 379 13.51 11.82 24.61
C ARG A 379 14.93 12.25 24.98
N HIS A 380 15.10 12.85 26.15
CA HIS A 380 16.41 13.32 26.61
C HIS A 380 17.42 12.16 26.77
N LEU A 381 16.99 11.04 27.35
CA LEU A 381 17.88 9.90 27.64
C LEU A 381 18.15 9.01 26.41
N THR A 382 17.17 8.87 25.51
CA THR A 382 17.27 7.95 24.38
C THR A 382 17.66 8.63 23.07
N GLY A 383 17.53 9.96 23.01
CA GLY A 383 17.73 10.75 21.81
C GLY A 383 16.83 10.23 20.70
N ASP A 384 17.46 9.84 19.60
CA ASP A 384 16.78 9.33 18.41
C ASP A 384 16.48 7.82 18.46
N ARG A 385 16.73 7.10 19.56
CA ARG A 385 16.60 5.63 19.54
C ARG A 385 15.18 5.12 19.73
N ILE A 386 14.31 5.93 20.32
CA ILE A 386 12.90 5.64 20.58
C ILE A 386 12.08 6.79 20.00
N GLU A 387 11.01 6.47 19.27
CA GLU A 387 10.05 7.50 18.87
C GLU A 387 9.12 7.79 20.05
N VAL A 388 9.06 9.03 20.51
CA VAL A 388 8.33 9.40 21.73
C VAL A 388 7.24 10.40 21.42
N ARG A 389 6.02 10.09 21.87
CA ARG A 389 4.85 10.95 21.72
C ARG A 389 4.14 11.11 23.07
N SER A 390 3.34 12.17 23.20
CA SER A 390 2.46 12.35 24.36
C SER A 390 1.12 12.93 23.96
N ALA A 391 0.04 12.54 24.63
CA ALA A 391 -1.30 13.07 24.39
C ALA A 391 -2.18 13.04 25.65
N GLY A 392 -3.33 13.71 25.55
CA GLY A 392 -4.29 13.93 26.64
C GLY A 392 -5.71 13.59 26.24
N THR A 393 -6.48 12.94 27.10
CA THR A 393 -7.92 12.70 26.84
C THR A 393 -8.72 14.00 26.89
N GLU A 394 -8.32 14.93 27.76
CA GLU A 394 -8.90 16.27 27.94
C GLU A 394 -7.76 17.30 28.10
N PRO A 395 -7.05 17.66 27.02
CA PRO A 395 -5.85 18.49 27.09
C PRO A 395 -6.11 19.84 27.77
N ALA A 396 -5.20 20.27 28.65
CA ALA A 396 -5.23 21.62 29.21
C ALA A 396 -4.69 22.66 28.23
N ASP A 397 -4.92 23.94 28.51
CA ASP A 397 -4.48 25.05 27.65
C ASP A 397 -2.95 25.24 27.67
N GLN A 398 -2.27 24.82 28.75
CA GLN A 398 -0.84 24.97 28.92
C GLN A 398 -0.23 23.84 29.77
N ILE A 399 1.08 23.63 29.64
CA ILE A 399 1.84 22.74 30.53
C ILE A 399 1.82 23.30 31.97
N ASN A 400 1.75 22.41 32.95
CA ASN A 400 1.80 22.75 34.37
C ASN A 400 3.14 23.47 34.69
N PRO A 401 3.11 24.73 35.17
CA PRO A 401 4.33 25.48 35.47
C PRO A 401 5.26 24.79 36.48
N ALA A 402 4.72 24.05 37.44
CA ALA A 402 5.53 23.29 38.39
C ALA A 402 6.28 22.14 37.70
N ALA A 403 5.66 21.48 36.71
CA ALA A 403 6.33 20.46 35.90
C ALA A 403 7.47 21.06 35.07
N VAL A 404 7.27 22.25 34.49
CA VAL A 404 8.33 22.98 33.76
C VAL A 404 9.50 23.29 34.70
N ALA A 405 9.21 23.83 35.89
CA ALA A 405 10.23 24.20 36.86
C ALA A 405 11.09 23.00 37.28
N VAL A 406 10.48 21.86 37.65
CA VAL A 406 11.24 20.68 38.11
C VAL A 406 12.02 20.01 36.99
N MET A 407 11.56 20.04 35.74
CA MET A 407 12.31 19.49 34.61
C MET A 407 13.49 20.40 34.23
N THR A 408 13.32 21.72 34.39
CA THR A 408 14.38 22.71 34.17
C THR A 408 15.54 22.54 35.16
N GLU A 409 15.27 22.11 36.40
CA GLU A 409 16.32 21.73 37.37
C GLU A 409 17.30 20.68 36.81
N TRP A 410 16.81 19.80 35.93
CA TRP A 410 17.58 18.76 35.23
C TRP A 410 18.09 19.21 33.85
N GLY A 411 17.86 20.48 33.47
CA GLY A 411 18.20 21.01 32.16
C GLY A 411 17.35 20.46 31.02
N ILE A 412 16.18 19.90 31.32
CA ILE A 412 15.23 19.39 30.33
C ILE A 412 14.13 20.43 30.15
N ASP A 413 14.02 20.97 28.94
CA ASP A 413 13.01 21.97 28.60
C ASP A 413 11.69 21.30 28.18
N LEU A 414 10.57 21.83 28.67
CA LEU A 414 9.21 21.39 28.33
C LEU A 414 8.53 22.45 27.46
N THR A 415 8.84 22.46 26.16
CA THR A 415 8.26 23.43 25.20
C THR A 415 7.11 22.87 24.38
N ASP A 416 6.66 21.63 24.66
CA ASP A 416 5.59 21.01 23.88
C ASP A 416 4.22 21.64 24.22
N VAL A 417 3.24 21.45 23.35
CA VAL A 417 1.86 21.91 23.59
C VAL A 417 1.00 20.71 23.97
N PRO A 418 0.09 20.81 24.95
CA PRO A 418 -0.87 19.74 25.23
C PRO A 418 -1.68 19.37 23.97
N LYS A 419 -1.77 18.08 23.67
CA LYS A 419 -2.39 17.53 22.45
C LYS A 419 -3.51 16.56 22.79
N ILE A 420 -4.58 16.57 21.98
CA ILE A 420 -5.68 15.60 22.10
C ILE A 420 -5.23 14.20 21.72
N LEU A 421 -5.68 13.20 22.49
CA LEU A 421 -5.48 11.79 22.20
C LEU A 421 -6.34 11.39 21.00
N THR A 422 -5.70 10.96 19.92
CA THR A 422 -6.36 10.45 18.74
C THR A 422 -6.23 8.93 18.63
N ALA A 423 -7.21 8.29 18.01
CA ALA A 423 -7.16 6.86 17.68
C ALA A 423 -5.89 6.50 16.90
N ASP A 424 -5.51 7.33 15.93
CA ASP A 424 -4.33 7.13 15.11
C ASP A 424 -3.02 7.20 15.91
N ALA A 425 -2.93 8.08 16.91
CA ALA A 425 -1.74 8.17 17.77
C ALA A 425 -1.54 6.88 18.58
N VAL A 426 -2.62 6.30 19.08
CA VAL A 426 -2.57 5.03 19.82
C VAL A 426 -2.25 3.87 18.88
N HIS A 427 -2.91 3.82 17.72
CA HIS A 427 -2.75 2.75 16.71
C HIS A 427 -1.35 2.70 16.09
N SER A 428 -0.69 3.85 15.96
CA SER A 428 0.65 4.01 15.39
C SER A 428 1.78 3.88 16.43
N SER A 429 1.48 3.46 17.65
CA SER A 429 2.45 3.26 18.73
C SER A 429 2.62 1.78 19.04
N ASP A 430 3.85 1.35 19.32
CA ASP A 430 4.14 -0.03 19.73
C ASP A 430 3.77 -0.25 21.20
N LEU A 431 3.94 0.80 22.02
CA LEU A 431 3.66 0.82 23.44
C LEU A 431 2.92 2.10 23.84
N VAL A 432 1.86 1.93 24.63
CA VAL A 432 1.06 3.00 25.22
C VAL A 432 1.17 2.92 26.73
N ILE A 433 1.52 4.03 27.35
CA ILE A 433 1.68 4.15 28.80
C ILE A 433 0.63 5.11 29.33
N THR A 434 -0.34 4.58 30.06
CA THR A 434 -1.43 5.33 30.66
C THR A 434 -1.06 5.81 32.06
N MET A 435 -1.48 7.03 32.38
CA MET A 435 -1.22 7.69 33.66
C MET A 435 -2.47 8.44 34.12
N GLY A 436 -3.42 7.70 34.69
CA GLY A 436 -4.66 8.24 35.26
C GLY A 436 -5.77 8.54 34.24
N CYS A 437 -5.66 8.07 32.98
CA CYS A 437 -6.72 8.22 31.99
C CYS A 437 -7.75 7.06 31.97
N GLY A 438 -7.50 5.97 32.71
CA GLY A 438 -8.44 4.85 32.85
C GLY A 438 -8.97 4.30 31.51
N ASP A 439 -10.26 3.97 31.49
CA ASP A 439 -10.96 3.41 30.31
C ASP A 439 -11.17 4.40 29.16
N SER A 440 -10.82 5.69 29.34
CA SER A 440 -10.94 6.71 28.30
C SER A 440 -9.86 6.58 27.22
N CYS A 441 -8.83 5.74 27.44
CA CYS A 441 -7.83 5.43 26.43
C CYS A 441 -8.37 4.33 25.48
N PRO A 442 -8.47 4.59 24.16
CA PRO A 442 -9.00 3.61 23.24
C PRO A 442 -8.06 2.39 23.14
N TYR A 443 -8.62 1.19 23.28
CA TYR A 443 -7.88 -0.06 23.19
C TYR A 443 -7.76 -0.54 21.74
N PHE A 444 -6.54 -0.81 21.29
CA PHE A 444 -6.23 -1.34 19.97
C PHE A 444 -5.49 -2.68 20.05
N PRO A 445 -6.02 -3.75 19.41
CA PRO A 445 -5.33 -5.03 19.35
C PRO A 445 -3.95 -4.91 18.67
N GLY A 446 -2.92 -5.42 19.34
CA GLY A 446 -1.52 -5.41 18.85
C GLY A 446 -0.67 -4.26 19.39
N VAL A 447 -1.26 -3.32 20.12
CA VAL A 447 -0.52 -2.29 20.88
C VAL A 447 -0.31 -2.79 22.30
N SER A 448 0.90 -2.66 22.83
CA SER A 448 1.17 -2.99 24.23
C SER A 448 0.70 -1.87 25.13
N TYR A 449 0.05 -2.19 26.25
CA TYR A 449 -0.40 -1.21 27.24
C TYR A 449 0.28 -1.44 28.58
N ARG A 450 0.68 -0.35 29.23
CA ARG A 450 1.15 -0.33 30.62
C ARG A 450 0.45 0.81 31.33
N ASP A 451 0.08 0.58 32.58
CA ASP A 451 -0.51 1.61 33.42
C ASP A 451 0.47 1.97 34.53
N TRP A 452 0.87 3.25 34.56
CA TRP A 452 1.77 3.79 35.58
C TRP A 452 0.93 4.56 36.60
N GLN A 453 0.94 4.04 37.82
CA GLN A 453 0.22 4.61 38.95
C GLN A 453 1.05 5.75 39.55
N LEU A 454 0.75 6.97 39.11
CA LEU A 454 1.48 8.19 39.46
C LEU A 454 0.54 9.26 40.03
N HIS A 455 1.00 9.94 41.08
CA HIS A 455 0.27 11.06 41.68
C HIS A 455 0.05 12.20 40.68
N ASP A 456 -1.02 12.98 40.86
CA ASP A 456 -1.32 14.12 40.00
C ASP A 456 -0.54 15.36 40.39
N PRO A 457 0.27 15.95 39.49
CA PRO A 457 0.99 17.18 39.79
C PRO A 457 0.09 18.43 39.80
N ALA A 458 -1.17 18.35 39.36
CA ALA A 458 -2.07 19.50 39.33
C ALA A 458 -2.35 20.04 40.74
N GLY A 459 -2.07 21.33 40.95
CA GLY A 459 -2.31 22.02 42.23
C GLY A 459 -1.39 21.61 43.39
N GLN A 460 -0.39 20.76 43.15
CA GLN A 460 0.54 20.30 44.18
C GLN A 460 1.70 21.28 44.39
N SER A 461 2.37 21.17 45.54
CA SER A 461 3.61 21.91 45.81
C SER A 461 4.76 21.45 44.92
N ILE A 462 5.76 22.31 44.71
CA ILE A 462 6.91 21.99 43.87
C ILE A 462 7.70 20.79 44.40
N GLU A 463 7.74 20.57 45.72
CA GLU A 463 8.36 19.40 46.35
C GLU A 463 7.63 18.10 45.97
N THR A 464 6.30 18.10 45.99
CA THR A 464 5.51 16.93 45.57
C THR A 464 5.67 16.66 44.09
N VAL A 465 5.68 17.71 43.26
CA VAL A 465 5.91 17.57 41.81
C VAL A 465 7.33 17.06 41.52
N ARG A 466 8.32 17.40 42.36
CA ARG A 466 9.68 16.86 42.30
C ARG A 466 9.70 15.35 42.58
N ALA A 467 8.97 14.90 43.61
CA ALA A 467 8.83 13.48 43.88
C ALA A 467 8.18 12.72 42.71
N ILE A 468 7.12 13.29 42.11
CA ILE A 468 6.47 12.71 40.91
C ILE A 468 7.44 12.60 39.73
N ARG A 469 8.28 13.63 39.51
CA ARG A 469 9.32 13.58 38.48
C ARG A 469 10.28 12.43 38.74
N ASP A 470 10.72 12.25 39.97
CA ASP A 470 11.68 11.22 40.36
C ASP A 470 11.07 9.81 40.18
N ASP A 471 9.80 9.60 40.53
CA ASP A 471 9.06 8.36 40.26
C ASP A 471 8.96 8.06 38.75
N ILE A 472 8.63 9.07 37.94
CA ILE A 472 8.61 8.96 36.47
C ILE A 472 9.98 8.55 35.95
N ALA A 473 11.04 9.04 36.57
CA ALA A 473 12.41 8.77 36.18
C ALA A 473 12.78 7.30 36.36
N GLU A 474 12.37 6.68 37.47
CA GLU A 474 12.57 5.25 37.71
C GLU A 474 11.82 4.40 36.68
N HIS A 475 10.56 4.74 36.40
CA HIS A 475 9.75 4.06 35.39
C HIS A 475 10.34 4.20 33.98
N VAL A 476 10.80 5.38 33.60
CA VAL A 476 11.46 5.63 32.31
C VAL A 476 12.76 4.83 32.21
N ARG A 477 13.55 4.72 33.28
CA ARG A 477 14.78 3.92 33.28
C ARG A 477 14.48 2.45 33.04
N ALA A 478 13.53 1.88 33.77
CA ALA A 478 13.10 0.50 33.58
C ALA A 478 12.57 0.24 32.16
N LEU A 479 11.84 1.20 31.61
CA LEU A 479 11.33 1.12 30.24
C LEU A 479 12.44 1.13 29.19
N ILE A 480 13.49 1.94 29.38
CA ILE A 480 14.62 1.95 28.45
C ILE A 480 15.37 0.61 28.49
N GLU A 481 15.56 0.04 29.69
CA GLU A 481 16.16 -1.28 29.85
C GLU A 481 15.32 -2.38 29.16
N GLU A 482 13.99 -2.32 29.27
CA GLU A 482 13.07 -3.22 28.56
C GLU A 482 13.19 -3.10 27.04
N LEU A 483 13.18 -1.86 26.52
CA LEU A 483 13.08 -1.60 25.08
C LEU A 483 14.42 -1.68 24.33
N LEU A 484 15.53 -1.32 24.97
CA LEU A 484 16.86 -1.24 24.33
C LEU A 484 17.87 -2.27 24.88
N GLY A 485 17.52 -2.99 25.95
CA GLY A 485 18.38 -3.99 26.59
C GLY A 485 19.39 -3.42 27.61
N THR A 486 19.85 -4.28 28.52
CA THR A 486 20.62 -3.95 29.75
C THR A 486 22.04 -3.41 29.53
N THR A 487 22.50 -3.23 28.28
CA THR A 487 23.91 -2.87 27.99
C THR A 487 24.20 -1.37 28.08
N MET A 488 23.21 -0.57 28.47
CA MET A 488 23.30 0.88 28.51
C MET A 488 23.49 1.42 29.93
N THR A 489 24.65 2.01 30.20
CA THR A 489 24.84 2.89 31.36
C THR A 489 24.09 4.18 31.11
N ILE A 490 22.87 4.30 31.66
CA ILE A 490 22.07 5.53 31.60
C ILE A 490 22.42 6.37 32.83
N GLU A 491 23.15 7.46 32.64
CA GLU A 491 23.34 8.46 33.71
C GLU A 491 22.05 9.29 33.85
N MET A 492 21.46 9.24 35.04
CA MET A 492 20.30 10.06 35.37
C MET A 492 20.72 11.53 35.52
N PRO A 493 19.91 12.49 35.03
CA PRO A 493 20.20 13.90 35.23
C PRO A 493 20.25 14.22 36.73
N THR A 494 21.29 14.92 37.16
CA THR A 494 21.39 15.48 38.51
C THR A 494 20.96 16.93 38.49
N ALA A 495 20.31 17.40 39.56
CA ALA A 495 19.94 18.81 39.68
C ALA A 495 21.17 19.71 39.52
N LYS A 496 21.10 20.68 38.61
CA LYS A 496 22.13 21.73 38.55
C LYS A 496 22.06 22.52 39.85
N GLY A 497 23.22 22.73 40.49
CA GLY A 497 23.38 23.24 41.84
C GLY A 497 22.43 24.40 42.20
N ARG A 498 21.88 24.32 43.42
CA ARG A 498 21.05 25.36 44.05
C ARG A 498 21.72 26.74 44.03
#